data_AF-A0A3P5WRW9-F1
#
_entry.id   AF-A0A3P5WRW9-F1
#
_cell.length_a   1.000
_cell.length_b   1.000
_cell.length_c   1.000
_cell.angle_alpha   90.00
_cell.angle_beta   90.00
_cell.angle_gamma   90.00
#
_symmetry.space_group_name_H-M   'P 1'
#
loop_
_entity.id
_entity.type
_entity.pdbx_description
1 polymer ?
#
loop_
_entity_poly.entity_id
_entity_poly.type
_entity_poly.pdbx_seq_one_letter_code
_entity_poly.pdbx_strand_id
1 'polypeptide(L)'
;MPGRVSTQSHLEYRPSGYHWRRRWPRRVLRRCTPSAKSALLFSLRSHVLPDAKVLAQKLTLLSDIAFAGVTERTMAIAPDIMDRLLVELCRFLIEAADVVRENAPVRTPEVAAYELACANAAVETLRQAITMRDREAARAPLRQVAERLGVPLDETDPDWQRLAFRALRVMLDAEKGLCCTNPLLSGLPLSPDGLILRLQ
;
A
#
# COMPACT_ATOMS: atom_id res chain seq x y z
N MET A 1 -9.70 -6.10 24.30
CA MET A 1 -8.78 -5.33 23.44
C MET A 1 -8.51 -6.12 22.16
N PRO A 2 -9.29 -5.96 21.08
CA PRO A 2 -8.96 -6.64 19.84
C PRO A 2 -7.78 -5.92 19.19
N GLY A 3 -6.65 -6.61 19.05
CA GLY A 3 -5.46 -6.12 18.37
C GLY A 3 -5.82 -5.76 16.92
N ARG A 4 -5.71 -4.47 16.58
CA ARG A 4 -5.81 -4.01 15.20
C ARG A 4 -4.68 -4.68 14.42
N VAL A 5 -5.04 -5.59 13.51
CA VAL A 5 -4.14 -6.03 12.44
C VAL A 5 -3.91 -4.81 11.56
N SER A 6 -2.86 -4.05 11.86
CA SER A 6 -2.36 -2.98 11.00
C SER A 6 -1.76 -3.63 9.75
N THR A 7 -2.58 -3.87 8.74
CA THR A 7 -2.17 -4.52 7.47
C THR A 7 -1.33 -3.63 6.56
N GLN A 8 -0.83 -2.49 7.03
CA GLN A 8 0.16 -1.70 6.28
C GLN A 8 1.52 -1.71 6.95
N SER A 9 2.43 -2.43 6.30
CA SER A 9 3.85 -2.45 6.64
C SER A 9 4.38 -1.02 6.69
N HIS A 10 5.02 -0.67 7.80
CA HIS A 10 5.81 0.56 7.97
C HIS A 10 5.03 1.88 8.03
N LEU A 11 3.70 1.90 8.15
CA LEU A 11 2.91 3.13 8.30
C LEU A 11 2.39 3.31 9.74
N GLU A 12 2.67 4.45 10.36
CA GLU A 12 2.25 4.80 11.73
C GLU A 12 1.52 6.15 11.73
N TYR A 13 0.40 6.27 12.46
CA TYR A 13 -0.25 7.56 12.66
C TYR A 13 0.21 8.21 13.97
N ARG A 14 0.54 9.50 13.92
CA ARG A 14 0.95 10.33 15.07
C ARG A 14 0.15 11.64 15.08
N PRO A 15 0.14 12.41 16.18
CA PRO A 15 -0.54 13.71 16.22
C PRO A 15 -0.09 14.68 15.11
N SER A 16 1.17 14.61 14.70
CA SER A 16 1.74 15.39 13.58
C SER A 16 1.48 14.79 12.19
N GLY A 17 0.63 13.76 12.07
CA GLY A 17 0.27 13.11 10.82
C GLY A 17 0.90 11.73 10.64
N TYR A 18 0.81 11.21 9.41
CA TYR A 18 1.35 9.89 9.08
C TYR A 18 2.87 9.89 9.01
N HIS A 19 3.47 8.80 9.49
CA HIS A 19 4.90 8.56 9.51
C HIS A 19 5.21 7.21 8.89
N TRP A 20 6.30 7.14 8.13
CA TRP A 20 6.85 5.88 7.67
C TRP A 20 8.00 5.45 8.57
N ARG A 21 7.92 4.23 9.12
CA ARG A 21 8.96 3.65 9.98
C ARG A 21 9.36 2.27 9.51
N ARG A 22 10.64 2.12 9.18
CA ARG A 22 11.20 0.85 8.71
C ARG A 22 12.44 0.46 9.48
N ARG A 23 12.46 -0.77 9.98
CA ARG A 23 13.63 -1.32 10.69
C ARG A 23 14.62 -1.89 9.68
N TRP A 24 15.90 -1.78 10.02
CA TRP A 24 16.97 -2.41 9.25
C TRP A 24 16.92 -3.94 9.42
N PRO A 25 16.95 -4.73 8.32
CA PRO A 25 17.01 -6.17 8.42
C PRO A 25 18.27 -6.63 9.14
N ARG A 26 18.19 -7.69 9.95
CA ARG A 26 19.34 -8.23 10.72
C ARG A 26 20.56 -8.53 9.84
N ARG A 27 20.32 -9.01 8.61
CA ARG A 27 21.39 -9.32 7.65
C ARG A 27 22.13 -8.06 7.18
N VAL A 28 21.41 -6.94 7.05
CA VAL A 28 21.99 -5.64 6.70
C VAL A 28 22.73 -5.07 7.92
N LEU A 29 22.13 -5.10 9.11
CA LEU A 29 22.78 -4.66 10.36
C LEU A 29 24.09 -5.39 10.68
N ARG A 30 24.22 -6.66 10.28
CA ARG A 30 25.48 -7.42 10.46
C ARG A 30 26.59 -6.99 9.50
N ARG A 31 26.25 -6.38 8.36
CA ARG A 31 27.19 -5.97 7.31
C ARG A 31 27.51 -4.48 7.38
N CYS A 32 26.54 -3.68 7.85
CA CYS A 32 26.68 -2.27 8.07
C CYS A 32 27.26 -2.02 9.46
N THR A 33 28.43 -1.39 9.54
CA THR A 33 28.89 -0.81 10.81
C THR A 33 27.81 0.16 11.28
N PRO A 34 27.25 0.00 12.50
CA PRO A 34 26.05 0.72 12.86
C PRO A 34 26.34 2.21 12.95
N SER A 35 25.83 2.97 11.98
CA SER A 35 25.23 4.25 12.34
C SER A 35 24.21 3.91 13.43
N ALA A 36 24.18 4.66 14.54
CA ALA A 36 23.44 4.30 15.76
C ALA A 36 21.92 4.07 15.57
N LYS A 37 21.41 4.19 14.35
CA LYS A 37 20.00 4.09 13.97
C LYS A 37 19.69 2.69 13.44
N SER A 38 18.95 1.92 14.23
CA SER A 38 18.40 0.61 13.84
C SER A 38 17.10 0.70 13.03
N ALA A 39 16.62 1.91 12.73
CA ALA A 39 15.42 2.17 11.95
C ALA A 39 15.50 3.52 11.21
N LEU A 40 14.83 3.57 10.06
CA LEU A 40 14.45 4.78 9.34
C LEU A 40 13.07 5.24 9.84
N LEU A 41 12.92 6.54 10.11
CA LEU A 41 11.66 7.15 10.53
C LEU A 41 11.53 8.52 9.85
N PHE A 42 10.46 8.69 9.07
CA PHE A 42 10.17 9.93 8.36
C PHE A 42 8.71 10.32 8.53
N SER A 43 8.46 11.61 8.76
CA SER A 43 7.11 12.17 8.61
C SER A 43 6.75 12.22 7.13
N LEU A 44 5.54 11.78 6.77
CA LEU A 44 5.02 11.84 5.41
C LEU A 44 4.32 13.16 5.10
N ARG A 45 4.28 14.08 6.07
CA ARG A 45 3.69 15.43 5.96
C ARG A 45 2.26 15.43 5.41
N SER A 46 1.50 14.40 5.75
CA SER A 46 0.11 14.25 5.34
C SER A 46 -0.72 13.65 6.45
N HIS A 47 -1.95 14.15 6.58
CA HIS A 47 -3.01 13.55 7.39
C HIS A 47 -4.01 12.76 6.53
N VAL A 48 -3.81 12.76 5.21
CA VAL A 48 -4.66 12.04 4.26
C VAL A 48 -4.10 10.63 4.11
N LEU A 49 -4.86 9.65 4.60
CA LEU A 49 -4.42 8.26 4.61
C LEU A 49 -4.08 7.73 3.20
N PRO A 50 -4.93 7.88 2.16
CA PRO A 50 -4.57 7.42 0.80
C PRO A 50 -3.21 7.92 0.31
N ASP A 51 -2.92 9.21 0.46
CA ASP A 51 -1.65 9.81 0.04
C ASP A 51 -0.47 9.24 0.83
N ALA A 52 -0.64 9.13 2.16
CA ALA A 52 0.38 8.57 3.05
C ALA A 52 0.68 7.11 2.71
N LYS A 53 -0.33 6.33 2.30
CA LYS A 53 -0.16 4.93 1.89
C LYS A 53 0.65 4.79 0.62
N VAL A 54 0.30 5.55 -0.42
CA VAL A 54 1.02 5.56 -1.70
C VAL A 54 2.49 5.89 -1.47
N LEU A 55 2.77 6.91 -0.65
CA LEU A 55 4.13 7.31 -0.35
C LEU A 55 4.87 6.25 0.48
N ALA A 56 4.25 5.71 1.52
CA ALA A 56 4.82 4.63 2.33
C ALA A 56 5.15 3.37 1.51
N GLN A 57 4.32 3.03 0.52
CA GLN A 57 4.59 1.91 -0.38
C GLN A 57 5.80 2.15 -1.26
N LYS A 58 5.93 3.35 -1.85
CA LYS A 58 7.10 3.74 -2.65
C LYS A 58 8.39 3.66 -1.82
N LEU A 59 8.37 4.25 -0.62
CA LEU A 59 9.51 4.20 0.32
C LEU A 59 9.85 2.77 0.73
N THR A 60 8.84 1.93 0.94
CA THR A 60 9.02 0.51 1.25
C THR A 60 9.68 -0.20 0.08
N LEU A 61 9.12 -0.15 -1.12
CA LEU A 61 9.69 -0.79 -2.31
C LEU A 61 11.16 -0.41 -2.53
N LEU A 62 11.50 0.87 -2.42
CA LEU A 62 12.87 1.35 -2.64
C LEU A 62 13.85 0.84 -1.58
N SER A 63 13.43 0.84 -0.31
CA SER A 63 14.25 0.27 0.76
C SER A 63 14.33 -1.25 0.70
N ASP A 64 13.34 -1.95 0.13
CA ASP A 64 13.46 -3.38 -0.18
C ASP A 64 14.55 -3.64 -1.22
N ILE A 65 14.54 -2.89 -2.32
CA ILE A 65 15.56 -3.01 -3.37
C ILE A 65 16.96 -2.74 -2.82
N ALA A 66 17.14 -1.67 -2.04
CA ALA A 66 18.43 -1.33 -1.44
C ALA A 66 18.92 -2.42 -0.46
N PHE A 67 18.03 -2.93 0.40
CA PHE A 67 18.40 -3.97 1.35
C PHE A 67 18.71 -5.29 0.64
N ALA A 68 17.94 -5.66 -0.39
CA ALA A 68 18.20 -6.83 -1.23
C ALA A 68 19.59 -6.74 -1.87
N GLY A 69 19.91 -5.61 -2.52
CA GLY A 69 21.20 -5.36 -3.16
C GLY A 69 22.39 -5.52 -2.21
N VAL A 70 22.26 -5.06 -0.96
CA VAL A 70 23.30 -5.27 0.06
C VAL A 70 23.37 -6.71 0.54
N THR A 71 22.24 -7.42 0.66
CA THR A 71 22.24 -8.82 1.09
C THR A 71 22.76 -9.78 0.02
N GLU A 72 22.47 -9.51 -1.25
CA GLU A 72 22.82 -10.36 -2.40
C GLU A 72 24.23 -10.06 -2.95
N ARG A 73 24.91 -9.02 -2.44
CA ARG A 73 26.23 -8.53 -2.90
C ARG A 73 26.23 -8.01 -4.34
N THR A 74 25.06 -7.72 -4.89
CA THR A 74 24.88 -7.17 -6.24
C THR A 74 25.38 -5.72 -6.32
N MET A 75 25.45 -5.00 -5.19
CA MET A 75 25.93 -3.61 -5.13
C MET A 75 27.15 -3.46 -4.21
N ALA A 76 28.26 -2.94 -4.75
CA ALA A 76 29.46 -2.56 -3.99
C ALA A 76 29.30 -1.17 -3.32
N ILE A 77 28.19 -0.94 -2.63
CA ILE A 77 27.93 0.33 -1.94
C ILE A 77 28.32 0.18 -0.47
N ALA A 78 29.16 1.08 0.02
CA ALA A 78 29.52 1.12 1.43
C ALA A 78 28.27 1.37 2.31
N PRO A 79 28.13 0.69 3.46
CA PRO A 79 26.99 0.82 4.36
C PRO A 79 26.51 2.23 4.71
N ASP A 80 27.45 3.13 4.98
CA ASP A 80 27.26 4.54 5.31
C ASP A 80 26.73 5.35 4.11
N ILE A 81 27.25 5.04 2.92
CA ILE A 81 26.76 5.62 1.66
C ILE A 81 25.32 5.17 1.39
N MET A 82 24.98 3.90 1.64
CA MET A 82 23.61 3.42 1.51
C MET A 82 22.65 4.11 2.48
N ASP A 83 23.01 4.25 3.77
CA ASP A 83 22.17 4.98 4.75
C ASP A 83 21.90 6.41 4.27
N ARG A 84 22.96 7.12 3.85
CA ARG A 84 22.84 8.47 3.31
C ARG A 84 21.94 8.53 2.07
N LEU A 85 22.14 7.62 1.11
CA LEU A 85 21.34 7.56 -0.11
C LEU A 85 19.86 7.28 0.19
N LEU A 86 19.57 6.33 1.08
CA LEU A 86 18.19 6.04 1.48
C LEU A 86 17.55 7.24 2.18
N VAL A 87 18.28 7.93 3.06
CA VAL A 87 17.78 9.13 3.74
C VAL A 87 17.46 10.24 2.74
N GLU A 88 18.38 10.57 1.84
CA GLU A 88 18.17 11.63 0.86
C GLU A 88 17.07 11.26 -0.15
N LEU A 89 17.00 10.00 -0.58
CA LEU A 89 15.93 9.54 -1.47
C LEU A 89 14.56 9.59 -0.79
N CYS A 90 14.47 9.23 0.49
CA CYS A 90 13.24 9.35 1.25
C CYS A 90 12.78 10.82 1.33
N ARG A 91 13.70 11.74 1.65
CA ARG A 91 13.41 13.18 1.69
C ARG A 91 12.95 13.71 0.33
N PHE A 92 13.67 13.39 -0.73
CA PHE A 92 13.32 13.78 -2.09
C PHE A 92 11.91 13.33 -2.46
N LEU A 93 11.53 12.09 -2.16
CA LEU A 93 10.19 11.60 -2.48
C LEU A 93 9.09 12.25 -1.65
N ILE A 94 9.37 12.57 -0.38
CA ILE A 94 8.44 13.31 0.48
C ILE A 94 8.25 14.73 -0.07
N GLU A 95 9.33 15.42 -0.43
CA GLU A 95 9.32 16.75 -1.02
C GLU A 95 8.60 16.77 -2.38
N ALA A 96 8.90 15.81 -3.26
CA ALA A 96 8.21 15.69 -4.54
C ALA A 96 6.69 15.45 -4.33
N ALA A 97 6.32 14.66 -3.32
CA ALA A 97 4.91 14.44 -2.99
C ALA A 97 4.25 15.70 -2.42
N ASP A 98 4.97 16.52 -1.64
CA ASP A 98 4.49 17.85 -1.20
C ASP A 98 4.25 18.75 -2.41
N VAL A 99 5.24 18.89 -3.31
CA VAL A 99 5.13 19.73 -4.51
C VAL A 99 3.95 19.33 -5.39
N VAL A 100 3.70 18.02 -5.55
CA VAL A 100 2.52 17.53 -6.28
C VAL A 100 1.22 17.97 -5.60
N ARG A 101 1.14 17.93 -4.27
CA ARG A 101 -0.04 18.38 -3.52
C ARG A 101 -0.23 19.89 -3.60
N GLU A 102 0.84 20.66 -3.45
CA GLU A 102 0.84 22.13 -3.51
C GLU A 102 0.35 22.64 -4.87
N ASN A 103 0.73 21.96 -5.95
CA ASN A 103 0.35 22.34 -7.33
C ASN A 103 -0.93 21.65 -7.81
N ALA A 104 -1.52 20.74 -7.04
CA ALA A 104 -2.73 20.03 -7.45
C ALA A 104 -3.92 21.01 -7.52
N PRO A 105 -4.78 20.91 -8.54
CA PRO A 105 -6.01 21.68 -8.58
C PRO A 105 -6.91 21.30 -7.41
N VAL A 106 -7.75 22.25 -6.98
CA VAL A 106 -8.76 22.00 -5.95
C VAL A 106 -9.66 20.85 -6.39
N ARG A 107 -9.75 19.79 -5.59
CA ARG A 107 -10.70 18.71 -5.78
C ARG A 107 -12.09 19.20 -5.40
N THR A 108 -13.07 19.00 -6.29
CA THR A 108 -14.48 19.15 -5.90
C THR A 108 -14.90 17.94 -5.06
N PRO A 109 -15.87 18.10 -4.14
CA PRO A 109 -16.34 16.98 -3.33
C PRO A 109 -16.93 15.84 -4.18
N GLU A 110 -17.53 16.15 -5.33
CA GLU A 110 -18.08 15.17 -6.27
C GLU A 110 -16.98 14.31 -6.90
N VAL A 111 -15.90 14.93 -7.36
CA VAL A 111 -14.75 14.21 -7.92
C VAL A 111 -14.11 13.31 -6.87
N ALA A 112 -13.90 13.83 -5.64
CA ALA A 112 -13.35 13.06 -4.55
C ALA A 112 -14.25 11.86 -4.16
N ALA A 113 -15.57 12.05 -4.15
CA ALA A 113 -16.54 10.99 -3.87
C ALA A 113 -16.57 9.93 -4.98
N TYR A 114 -16.49 10.35 -6.25
CA TYR A 114 -16.44 9.44 -7.39
C TYR A 114 -15.17 8.60 -7.40
N GLU A 115 -13.99 9.22 -7.22
CA GLU A 115 -12.70 8.51 -7.11
C GLU A 115 -12.75 7.46 -6.00
N LEU A 116 -13.33 7.83 -4.85
CA LEU A 116 -13.53 6.90 -3.73
C LEU A 116 -14.50 5.76 -4.08
N ALA A 117 -15.60 6.05 -4.76
CA ALA A 117 -16.57 5.03 -5.16
C ALA A 117 -15.93 4.01 -6.12
N CYS A 118 -15.16 4.48 -7.11
CA CYS A 118 -14.42 3.62 -8.04
C CYS A 118 -13.40 2.72 -7.31
N ALA A 119 -12.62 3.31 -6.41
CA ALA A 119 -11.66 2.60 -5.56
C ALA A 119 -12.33 1.49 -4.73
N ASN A 120 -13.47 1.79 -4.09
CA ASN A 120 -14.20 0.82 -3.30
C ASN A 120 -14.81 -0.29 -4.15
N ALA A 121 -15.36 0.04 -5.33
CA ALA A 121 -15.91 -0.95 -6.25
C ALA A 121 -14.84 -1.94 -6.74
N ALA A 122 -13.63 -1.47 -7.04
CA ALA A 122 -12.51 -2.32 -7.42
C ALA A 122 -12.12 -3.31 -6.31
N VAL A 123 -11.97 -2.81 -5.08
CA VAL A 123 -11.66 -3.65 -3.90
C VAL A 123 -12.75 -4.69 -3.66
N GLU A 124 -14.03 -4.30 -3.76
CA GLU A 124 -15.14 -5.21 -3.49
C GLU A 124 -15.27 -6.29 -4.57
N THR A 125 -15.05 -5.93 -5.84
CA THR A 125 -14.99 -6.89 -6.95
C THR A 125 -13.93 -7.97 -6.70
N LEU A 126 -12.73 -7.57 -6.25
CA LEU A 126 -11.66 -8.51 -5.93
C LEU A 126 -11.97 -9.38 -4.71
N ARG A 127 -12.64 -8.84 -3.69
CA ARG A 127 -13.10 -9.62 -2.53
C ARG A 127 -14.13 -10.66 -2.92
N GLN A 128 -15.09 -10.28 -3.75
CA GLN A 128 -16.12 -11.19 -4.26
C GLN A 128 -15.48 -12.32 -5.07
N ALA A 129 -14.56 -11.98 -5.99
CA ALA A 129 -13.83 -12.97 -6.78
C ALA A 129 -13.07 -13.98 -5.90
N ILE A 130 -12.37 -13.50 -4.86
CA ILE A 130 -11.66 -14.38 -3.91
C ILE A 130 -12.64 -15.27 -3.13
N THR A 131 -13.76 -14.71 -2.67
CA THR A 131 -14.78 -15.43 -1.89
C THR A 131 -15.42 -16.54 -2.72
N MET A 132 -15.76 -16.25 -3.98
CA MET A 132 -16.33 -17.20 -4.92
C MET A 132 -15.27 -18.11 -5.55
N ARG A 133 -13.98 -17.90 -5.26
CA ARG A 133 -12.85 -18.54 -5.93
C ARG A 133 -12.91 -18.40 -7.45
N ASP A 134 -13.50 -17.30 -7.91
CA ASP A 134 -13.56 -16.93 -9.33
C ASP A 134 -12.20 -16.42 -9.76
N ARG A 135 -11.47 -17.26 -10.49
CA ARG A 135 -10.11 -17.02 -10.94
C ARG A 135 -10.04 -16.26 -12.25
N GLU A 136 -11.16 -16.08 -12.96
CA GLU A 136 -11.15 -15.46 -14.28
C GLU A 136 -10.83 -13.97 -14.23
N ALA A 137 -11.16 -13.30 -13.13
CA ALA A 137 -10.73 -11.93 -12.88
C ALA A 137 -9.19 -11.75 -12.89
N ALA A 138 -8.40 -12.81 -12.69
CA ALA A 138 -6.93 -12.76 -12.77
C ALA A 138 -6.37 -13.10 -14.16
N ARG A 139 -7.18 -13.64 -15.08
CA ARG A 139 -6.69 -14.19 -16.36
C ARG A 139 -6.06 -13.12 -17.25
N ALA A 140 -6.80 -12.05 -17.54
CA ALA A 140 -6.30 -10.98 -18.41
C ALA A 140 -5.06 -10.26 -17.83
N PRO A 141 -5.02 -9.88 -16.53
CA PRO A 141 -3.81 -9.35 -15.91
C PRO A 141 -2.60 -10.29 -16.02
N LEU A 142 -2.78 -11.59 -15.79
CA LEU A 142 -1.69 -12.57 -15.88
C LEU A 142 -1.16 -12.73 -17.31
N ARG A 143 -2.04 -12.78 -18.32
CA ARG A 143 -1.62 -12.79 -19.73
C ARG A 143 -0.79 -11.57 -20.09
N GLN A 144 -1.25 -10.38 -19.69
CA GLN A 144 -0.54 -9.14 -20.00
C GLN A 144 0.84 -9.09 -19.32
N VAL A 145 0.96 -9.57 -18.09
CA VAL A 145 2.25 -9.66 -17.39
C VAL A 145 3.16 -10.69 -18.06
N ALA A 146 2.64 -11.86 -18.42
CA ALA A 146 3.39 -12.91 -19.10
C ALA A 146 3.95 -12.44 -20.45
N GLU A 147 3.13 -11.75 -21.24
CA GLU A 147 3.51 -11.14 -22.52
C GLU A 147 4.64 -10.12 -22.34
N ARG A 148 4.52 -9.19 -21.38
CA ARG A 148 5.55 -8.18 -21.10
C ARG A 148 6.88 -8.78 -20.64
N LEU A 149 6.84 -9.92 -19.97
CA LEU A 149 8.03 -10.61 -19.49
C LEU A 149 8.58 -11.63 -20.51
N GLY A 150 7.90 -11.85 -21.63
CA GLY A 150 8.27 -12.88 -22.61
C GLY A 150 8.18 -14.30 -22.06
N VAL A 151 7.33 -14.55 -21.06
CA VAL A 151 7.17 -15.85 -20.41
C VAL A 151 5.92 -16.54 -20.97
N PRO A 152 6.00 -17.80 -21.42
CA PRO A 152 4.81 -18.53 -21.83
C PRO A 152 3.91 -18.81 -20.62
N LEU A 153 2.62 -18.52 -20.76
CA LEU A 153 1.62 -18.81 -19.73
C LEU A 153 0.76 -19.98 -20.19
N ASP A 154 0.97 -21.16 -19.61
CA ASP A 154 0.14 -22.33 -19.84
C ASP A 154 -1.04 -22.35 -18.85
N GLU A 155 -2.23 -22.08 -19.33
CA GLU A 155 -3.47 -22.09 -18.53
C GLU A 155 -4.06 -23.49 -18.35
N THR A 156 -3.50 -24.49 -19.04
CA THR A 156 -3.88 -25.91 -18.89
C THR A 156 -3.10 -26.59 -17.77
N ASP A 157 -2.02 -25.96 -17.29
CA ASP A 157 -1.20 -26.45 -16.19
C ASP A 157 -2.00 -26.57 -14.87
N PRO A 158 -1.88 -27.67 -14.11
CA PRO A 158 -2.52 -27.82 -12.80
C PRO A 158 -2.23 -26.69 -11.80
N ASP A 159 -1.07 -26.03 -11.89
CA ASP A 159 -0.67 -24.92 -11.04
C ASP A 159 -1.27 -23.57 -11.50
N TRP A 160 -1.88 -23.48 -12.69
CA TRP A 160 -2.60 -22.29 -13.18
C TRP A 160 -3.59 -21.78 -12.13
N GLN A 161 -4.40 -22.68 -11.56
CA GLN A 161 -5.42 -22.31 -10.58
C GLN A 161 -4.82 -21.69 -9.31
N ARG A 162 -3.63 -22.13 -8.91
CA ARG A 162 -2.91 -21.61 -7.74
C ARG A 162 -2.29 -20.25 -8.06
N LEU A 163 -1.72 -20.09 -9.25
CA LEU A 163 -1.18 -18.84 -9.73
C LEU A 163 -2.27 -17.76 -9.83
N ALA A 164 -3.38 -18.07 -10.50
CA ALA A 164 -4.51 -17.15 -10.65
C ALA A 164 -5.09 -16.71 -9.29
N PHE A 165 -5.27 -17.64 -8.36
CA PHE A 165 -5.76 -17.29 -7.02
C PHE A 165 -4.77 -16.44 -6.21
N ARG A 166 -3.45 -16.68 -6.34
CA ARG A 166 -2.42 -15.84 -5.73
C ARG A 166 -2.42 -14.44 -6.35
N ALA A 167 -2.60 -14.34 -7.67
CA ALA A 167 -2.68 -13.07 -8.37
C ALA A 167 -3.85 -12.22 -7.86
N LEU A 168 -5.05 -12.80 -7.65
CA LEU A 168 -6.18 -12.07 -7.04
C LEU A 168 -5.83 -11.46 -5.68
N ARG A 169 -5.10 -12.20 -4.83
CA ARG A 169 -4.67 -11.71 -3.52
C ARG A 169 -3.69 -10.55 -3.66
N VAL A 170 -2.71 -10.67 -4.57
CA VAL A 170 -1.73 -9.61 -4.84
C VAL A 170 -2.43 -8.35 -5.37
N MET A 171 -3.38 -8.49 -6.30
CA MET A 171 -4.17 -7.37 -6.81
C MET A 171 -4.99 -6.72 -5.70
N LEU A 172 -5.65 -7.51 -4.83
CA LEU A 172 -6.40 -6.98 -3.70
C LEU A 172 -5.50 -6.22 -2.71
N ASP A 173 -4.30 -6.73 -2.44
CA ASP A 173 -3.35 -6.08 -1.54
C ASP A 173 -2.79 -4.78 -2.14
N ALA A 174 -2.59 -4.74 -3.46
CA ALA A 174 -2.25 -3.52 -4.19
C ALA A 174 -3.37 -2.47 -4.11
N GLU A 175 -4.62 -2.89 -4.37
CA GLU A 175 -5.79 -2.00 -4.31
C GLU A 175 -6.09 -1.50 -2.90
N LYS A 176 -5.98 -2.34 -1.86
CA LYS A 176 -6.03 -1.87 -0.45
C LYS A 176 -4.92 -0.90 -0.11
N GLY A 177 -3.77 -1.07 -0.75
CA GLY A 177 -2.67 -0.13 -0.74
C GLY A 177 -3.08 1.28 -1.15
N LEU A 178 -3.92 1.38 -2.18
CA LEU A 178 -4.40 2.62 -2.78
C LEU A 178 -5.70 3.14 -2.14
N CYS A 179 -6.57 2.25 -1.69
CA CYS A 179 -7.98 2.56 -1.44
C CYS A 179 -8.42 2.64 0.03
N CYS A 180 -7.67 2.17 1.05
CA CYS A 180 -8.32 2.12 2.38
C CYS A 180 -8.63 3.51 2.95
N THR A 181 -9.92 3.81 2.98
CA THR A 181 -10.59 4.90 3.68
C THR A 181 -10.93 4.57 5.12
N ASN A 182 -10.77 5.57 5.98
CA ASN A 182 -11.41 5.83 7.28
C ASN A 182 -11.94 4.64 8.12
N PRO A 183 -11.37 4.38 9.32
CA PRO A 183 -12.02 3.56 10.33
C PRO A 183 -13.12 4.31 11.14
N LEU A 184 -13.88 5.22 10.51
CA LEU A 184 -14.91 6.03 11.20
C LEU A 184 -16.37 5.75 10.75
N LEU A 185 -16.62 4.69 9.98
CA LEU A 185 -17.99 4.25 9.66
C LEU A 185 -18.33 2.91 10.34
N SER A 186 -17.97 2.78 11.62
CA SER A 186 -18.55 1.79 12.54
C SER A 186 -19.43 2.46 13.59
N GLY A 187 -20.22 3.45 13.17
CA GLY A 187 -21.19 4.14 14.01
C GLY A 187 -22.35 4.60 13.12
N LEU A 188 -23.36 3.72 12.95
CA LEU A 188 -24.67 4.12 12.46
C LEU A 188 -25.23 5.23 13.36
N PRO A 189 -25.66 6.38 12.83
CA PRO A 189 -26.59 7.23 13.56
C PRO A 189 -27.96 6.54 13.54
N LEU A 190 -28.48 6.19 14.71
CA LEU A 190 -29.92 5.99 14.89
C LEU A 190 -30.61 7.30 14.49
N SER A 191 -31.47 7.24 13.48
CA SER A 191 -32.31 8.37 13.09
C SER A 191 -33.14 8.80 14.30
N PRO A 192 -33.19 10.11 14.61
CA PRO A 192 -34.27 10.65 15.42
C PRO A 192 -35.54 10.64 14.56
N ASP A 193 -36.70 10.50 15.19
CA ASP A 193 -38.03 10.72 14.58
C ASP A 193 -38.52 9.69 13.55
N GLY A 194 -39.02 8.57 14.08
CA GLY A 194 -39.89 7.63 13.38
C GLY A 194 -41.16 7.38 14.19
N LEU A 195 -42.01 8.40 14.32
CA LEU A 195 -43.36 8.32 14.87
C LEU A 195 -44.16 7.21 14.17
N ILE A 196 -44.56 6.19 14.92
CA ILE A 196 -45.53 5.20 14.49
C ILE A 196 -46.91 5.84 14.55
N LEU A 197 -47.45 6.21 13.39
CA LEU A 197 -48.90 6.28 13.17
C LEU A 197 -49.44 4.84 13.13
N ARG A 198 -50.17 4.43 14.16
CA ARG A 198 -51.17 3.36 14.05
C ARG A 198 -52.55 4.01 14.08
N LEU A 199 -53.20 3.99 12.91
CA LEU A 199 -54.63 4.11 12.75
C LEU A 199 -55.26 2.73 12.99
N GLN A 200 -56.44 2.77 13.62
CA GLN A 200 -57.39 1.69 13.96
C GLN A 200 -57.13 0.92 15.26
#